data_AF-A0A522XTZ9-F1
#
_entry.id   AF-A0A522XTZ9-F1
#
_cell.length_a   1.000
_cell.length_b   1.000
_cell.length_c   1.000
_cell.angle_alpha   90.00
_cell.angle_beta   90.00
_cell.angle_gamma   90.00
#
_symmetry.space_group_name_H-M   'P 1'
#
loop_
_entity.id
_entity.type
_entity.pdbx_description
1 polymer ?
#
loop_
_entity_poly.entity_id
_entity_poly.type
_entity_poly.pdbx_seq_one_letter_code
_entity_poly.pdbx_strand_id
1 'polypeptide(L)'
;MASFDVSRFFEKDRKERIDIVAKFAKLTEQEIQTLESSGGISFEQADKMVENAIGTFSFPLGIATNFTINKKEYLIPMVIEEPSVIA
;
A
#
# COMPACT_ATOMS: atom_id res chain seq x y z
N MET A 1 -2.20 -21.26 14.27
CA MET A 1 -2.53 -20.23 13.25
C MET A 1 -1.40 -20.26 12.25
N ALA A 2 -1.69 -20.51 10.97
CA ALA A 2 -0.65 -20.52 9.95
C ALA A 2 -0.07 -19.09 9.88
N SER A 3 1.23 -18.97 10.13
CA SER A 3 1.97 -17.72 9.97
C SER A 3 1.83 -17.24 8.52
N PHE A 4 1.45 -15.99 8.31
CA PHE A 4 1.38 -15.42 6.97
C PHE A 4 2.81 -15.17 6.44
N ASP A 5 3.18 -15.85 5.35
CA ASP A 5 4.55 -15.81 4.84
C ASP A 5 4.81 -14.57 3.98
N VAL A 6 5.56 -13.63 4.54
CA VAL A 6 6.06 -12.40 3.89
C VAL A 6 7.58 -12.46 3.64
N SER A 7 8.15 -13.66 3.63
CA SER A 7 9.59 -13.85 3.46
C SER A 7 10.08 -13.18 2.17
N ARG A 8 11.18 -12.43 2.30
CA ARG A 8 11.85 -11.73 1.20
C ARG A 8 10.91 -10.80 0.42
N PHE A 9 9.94 -10.16 1.10
CA PHE A 9 8.99 -9.23 0.48
C PHE A 9 9.68 -8.13 -0.36
N PHE A 10 10.82 -7.62 0.10
CA PHE A 10 11.63 -6.64 -0.60
C PHE A 10 12.18 -7.14 -1.95
N GLU A 11 12.46 -8.44 -2.09
CA GLU A 11 13.00 -9.04 -3.33
C GLU A 11 11.91 -9.30 -4.38
N LYS A 12 10.64 -9.31 -3.97
CA LYS A 12 9.48 -9.60 -4.84
C LYS A 12 9.18 -8.44 -5.78
N ASP A 13 8.56 -8.74 -6.92
CA ASP A 13 8.07 -7.71 -7.82
C ASP A 13 6.78 -7.03 -7.30
N ARG A 14 6.34 -5.96 -7.98
CA ARG A 14 5.15 -5.21 -7.57
C ARG A 14 3.88 -6.07 -7.52
N LYS A 15 3.69 -6.97 -8.49
CA LYS A 15 2.49 -7.80 -8.58
C LYS A 15 2.47 -8.83 -7.45
N GLU A 16 3.58 -9.50 -7.22
CA GLU A 16 3.73 -10.44 -6.10
C GLU A 16 3.49 -9.76 -4.75
N ARG A 17 3.98 -8.52 -4.56
CA ARG A 17 3.72 -7.73 -3.36
C ARG A 17 2.23 -7.43 -3.19
N ILE A 18 1.55 -6.98 -4.26
CA ILE A 18 0.10 -6.71 -4.23
C ILE A 18 -0.68 -8.00 -3.93
N ASP A 19 -0.34 -9.12 -4.55
CA ASP A 19 -1.01 -10.41 -4.33
C ASP A 19 -0.92 -10.88 -2.86
N ILE A 20 0.24 -10.66 -2.23
CA ILE A 20 0.46 -10.95 -0.81
C ILE A 20 -0.45 -10.04 0.04
N VAL A 21 -0.41 -8.73 -0.18
CA VAL A 21 -1.24 -7.77 0.57
C VAL A 21 -2.73 -8.07 0.38
N ALA A 22 -3.15 -8.37 -0.84
CA ALA A 22 -4.52 -8.70 -1.18
C ALA A 22 -5.02 -9.95 -0.45
N LYS A 23 -4.22 -11.01 -0.42
CA LYS A 23 -4.53 -12.24 0.33
C LYS A 23 -4.61 -12.00 1.83
N PHE A 24 -3.68 -11.21 2.39
CA PHE A 24 -3.66 -10.89 3.81
C PHE A 24 -4.89 -10.06 4.24
N ALA A 25 -5.15 -8.97 3.53
CA ALA A 25 -6.22 -8.03 3.85
C ALA A 25 -7.58 -8.43 3.28
N LYS A 26 -7.65 -9.52 2.50
CA LYS A 26 -8.86 -10.00 1.80
C LYS A 26 -9.45 -8.92 0.89
N LEU A 27 -8.60 -8.27 0.10
CA LEU A 27 -9.00 -7.22 -0.82
C LEU A 27 -9.87 -7.78 -1.96
N THR A 28 -10.84 -6.99 -2.37
CA THR A 28 -11.66 -7.20 -3.56
C THR A 28 -10.88 -6.90 -4.83
N GLU A 29 -11.37 -7.38 -5.99
CA GLU A 29 -10.77 -7.09 -7.30
C GLU A 29 -10.67 -5.59 -7.59
N GLN A 30 -11.66 -4.81 -7.14
CA GLN A 30 -11.67 -3.35 -7.29
C GLN A 30 -10.58 -2.66 -6.45
N GLU A 31 -10.36 -3.13 -5.22
CA GLU A 31 -9.28 -2.62 -4.36
C GLU A 31 -7.90 -3.00 -4.91
N ILE A 32 -7.75 -4.21 -5.47
CA ILE A 32 -6.53 -4.63 -6.16
C ILE A 32 -6.27 -3.74 -7.38
N GLN A 33 -7.28 -3.50 -8.22
CA GLN A 33 -7.17 -2.58 -9.37
C GLN A 33 -6.76 -1.17 -8.94
N THR A 34 -7.26 -0.70 -7.80
CA THR A 34 -6.86 0.60 -7.24
C THR A 34 -5.36 0.64 -6.96
N LEU A 35 -4.81 -0.42 -6.34
CA LEU A 35 -3.37 -0.53 -6.06
C LEU A 35 -2.51 -0.74 -7.31
N GLU A 36 -3.06 -1.43 -8.34
CA GLU A 36 -2.38 -1.67 -9.62
C GLU A 36 -2.34 -0.44 -10.53
N SER A 37 -3.31 0.46 -10.41
CA SER A 37 -3.34 1.74 -11.13
C SER A 37 -2.27 2.72 -10.62
N SER A 38 -2.23 3.93 -11.17
CA SER A 38 -1.43 5.04 -10.62
C SER A 38 -1.86 5.45 -9.19
N GLY A 39 -2.98 4.91 -8.71
CA GLY A 39 -3.55 5.16 -7.39
C GLY A 39 -4.05 6.60 -7.23
N GLY A 40 -4.44 6.92 -6.00
CA GLY A 40 -4.87 8.27 -5.62
C GLY A 40 -6.27 8.65 -6.08
N ILE A 41 -6.54 9.94 -6.04
CA ILE A 41 -7.82 10.56 -6.39
C ILE A 41 -7.75 11.20 -7.77
N SER A 42 -8.88 11.35 -8.44
CA SER A 42 -8.97 12.12 -9.69
C SER A 42 -8.72 13.62 -9.44
N PHE A 43 -8.41 14.37 -10.49
CA PHE A 43 -8.26 15.82 -10.36
C PHE A 43 -9.57 16.49 -9.91
N GLU A 44 -10.73 16.02 -10.39
CA GLU A 44 -12.05 16.54 -9.98
C GLU A 44 -12.34 16.26 -8.49
N GLN A 45 -11.80 15.18 -7.94
CA GLN A 45 -11.87 14.92 -6.50
C GLN A 45 -10.93 15.86 -5.74
N ALA A 46 -9.70 16.05 -6.22
CA ALA A 46 -8.74 16.96 -5.60
C ALA A 46 -9.22 18.42 -5.58
N ASP A 47 -9.79 18.89 -6.69
CA ASP A 47 -10.37 20.25 -6.83
C ASP A 47 -11.55 20.50 -5.89
N LYS A 48 -12.25 19.44 -5.47
CA LYS A 48 -13.29 19.53 -4.44
C LYS A 48 -12.77 19.43 -3.01
N MET A 49 -11.53 18.96 -2.81
CA MET A 49 -10.95 18.76 -1.48
C MET A 49 -10.23 20.00 -0.96
N VAL A 50 -9.68 20.85 -1.83
CA VAL A 50 -8.89 22.03 -1.46
C VAL A 50 -9.13 23.20 -2.43
N GLU A 51 -8.93 24.44 -1.97
CA GLU A 51 -9.00 25.62 -2.84
C GLU A 51 -7.79 25.76 -3.77
N ASN A 52 -8.01 26.29 -4.97
CA ASN A 52 -6.97 26.56 -5.98
C ASN A 52 -6.13 25.33 -6.37
N ALA A 53 -6.74 24.15 -6.42
CA ALA A 53 -6.06 22.96 -6.91
C ALA A 53 -5.63 23.13 -8.38
N ILE A 54 -4.37 22.85 -8.69
CA ILE A 54 -3.83 22.88 -10.06
C ILE A 54 -3.28 21.51 -10.52
N GLY A 55 -3.30 20.52 -9.64
CA GLY A 55 -2.87 19.15 -9.93
C GLY A 55 -2.89 18.27 -8.68
N THR A 56 -2.35 17.07 -8.81
CA THR A 56 -2.14 16.12 -7.72
C THR A 56 -0.65 15.82 -7.57
N PHE A 57 -0.24 15.42 -6.37
CA PHE A 57 1.12 14.99 -6.06
C PHE A 57 1.09 13.55 -5.56
N SER A 58 2.02 12.71 -6.02
CA SER A 58 2.13 11.31 -5.62
C SER A 58 3.38 11.06 -4.78
N PHE A 59 3.26 10.16 -3.80
CA PHE A 59 4.37 9.67 -2.98
C PHE A 59 4.48 8.14 -3.06
N PRO A 60 5.66 7.55 -2.83
CA PRO A 60 5.79 6.10 -2.75
C PRO A 60 4.95 5.53 -1.60
N LEU A 61 4.11 4.54 -1.92
CA LEU A 61 3.38 3.74 -0.95
C LEU A 61 4.06 2.38 -0.80
N GLY A 62 4.49 2.04 0.40
CA GLY A 62 5.05 0.74 0.75
C GLY A 62 4.32 0.09 1.93
N ILE A 63 4.71 -1.14 2.24
CA ILE A 63 4.14 -1.94 3.33
C ILE A 63 5.28 -2.38 4.23
N ALA A 64 5.24 -1.98 5.49
CA ALA A 64 6.10 -2.54 6.51
C ALA A 64 5.50 -3.87 7.00
N THR A 65 6.36 -4.89 7.08
CA THR A 65 5.97 -6.28 7.36
C THR A 65 6.43 -6.70 8.76
N ASN A 66 6.02 -7.89 9.21
CA ASN A 66 6.45 -8.49 10.49
C ASN A 66 6.01 -7.75 11.77
N PHE A 67 4.94 -6.94 11.72
CA PHE A 67 4.37 -6.31 12.91
C PHE A 67 3.40 -7.25 13.63
N THR A 68 3.62 -7.46 14.93
CA THR A 68 2.67 -8.16 15.82
C THR A 68 2.29 -7.24 16.97
N ILE A 69 1.00 -6.88 17.05
CA ILE A 69 0.46 -6.01 18.10
C ILE A 69 -0.62 -6.80 18.83
N ASN A 70 -0.48 -6.96 20.15
CA ASN A 70 -1.41 -7.74 20.97
C ASN A 70 -1.67 -9.15 20.42
N LYS A 71 -0.61 -9.84 19.99
CA LYS A 71 -0.65 -11.20 19.40
C LYS A 71 -1.42 -11.29 18.07
N LYS A 72 -1.65 -10.17 17.40
CA LYS A 72 -2.25 -10.12 16.06
C LYS A 72 -1.24 -9.55 15.06
N GLU A 73 -1.11 -10.20 13.91
CA GLU A 73 -0.25 -9.78 12.81
C GLU A 73 -0.88 -8.60 12.06
N TYR A 74 -0.03 -7.66 11.60
CA TYR A 74 -0.42 -6.51 10.81
C TYR A 74 0.56 -6.26 9.66
N LEU A 75 0.01 -5.80 8.55
CA LEU A 75 0.75 -5.10 7.49
C LEU A 75 0.49 -3.61 7.67
N ILE A 76 1.56 -2.81 7.74
CA ILE A 76 1.45 -1.37 8.01
C ILE A 76 1.72 -0.59 6.71
N PRO A 77 0.72 0.09 6.14
CA PRO A 77 0.94 0.97 4.99
C PRO A 77 1.73 2.21 5.40
N MET A 78 2.72 2.59 4.60
CA MET A 78 3.57 3.75 4.81
C MET A 78 3.72 4.55 3.51
N VAL A 79 3.59 5.87 3.60
CA VAL A 79 3.81 6.80 2.48
C VAL A 79 5.00 7.68 2.81
N ILE A 80 6.14 7.46 2.14
CA ILE A 80 7.43 8.12 2.45
C ILE A 80 8.37 8.04 1.24
N GLU A 81 9.21 9.06 1.04
CA GLU A 81 10.21 9.14 -0.03
C GLU A 81 11.61 8.67 0.38
N GLU A 82 11.89 8.65 1.68
CA GLU A 82 13.20 8.33 2.23
C GLU A 82 13.53 6.82 2.08
N PRO A 83 14.63 6.46 1.41
CA PRO A 83 15.08 5.08 1.31
C PRO A 83 15.31 4.45 2.69
N SER A 84 15.24 3.12 2.76
CA SER A 84 15.50 2.32 3.97
C SER A 84 14.55 2.50 5.15
N VAL A 85 13.64 3.49 5.17
CA VAL A 85 12.67 3.66 6.27
C VAL A 85 11.68 2.50 6.41
N ILE A 86 11.25 1.92 5.29
CA ILE A 86 10.29 0.79 5.27
C ILE A 86 10.98 -0.58 5.42
N ALA A 87 12.27 -0.65 5.09
CA ALA A 87 13.02 -1.89 4.88
C ALA A 87 13.16 -2.75 6.14
#